data_AF-A0A5N7B6E8-F1
#
_entry.id   AF-A0A5N7B6E8-F1
#
_cell.length_a   1.000
_cell.length_b   1.000
_cell.length_c   1.000
_cell.angle_alpha   90.00
_cell.angle_beta   90.00
_cell.angle_gamma   90.00
#
_symmetry.space_group_name_H-M   'P 1'
#
loop_
_entity.id
_entity.type
_entity.pdbx_description
1 polymer ?
#
loop_
_entity_poly.entity_id
_entity_poly.type
_entity_poly.pdbx_seq_one_letter_code
_entity_poly.pdbx_strand_id
1 'polypeptide(L)'
;MIGLHSILVLSLLNLARAAPSPDKTLKARAACTPTAGGSASIDDIPAIQKAIASCGDGGTIVIPAGTTYYLNSVLDFAGCSNCDFQVEGLLKFTSSTDYWNGKTAMISVSHIDGLKIHSVTGTGVIDGNGQDSWDKFAEDSSYKRPTLLYITGGSNIEVSGLRQKNPPNVFISVKGGTSNALFTGLTMDAASKSDNLPKNTDGFDIGASTYVTISSVAITNDDDCVAFKPGANYVTVRDVTCTGSHGISVGSLGKSSDDTVQNVYAHNITMIDSTKAAGIKTYPSGGSHGLSTVKNATFSDFIVDSCDYAFQIQSCYGEDGAYCEENPGDAVLEGIVVKGFKGTTSDKKDPVVANLNCGSKGSCDITISGFDVKAPSGTAEILCANTPSDLGVACTSGASG
;
A
#
# COMPACT_ATOMS: atom_id res chain seq x y z
N MET A 1 46.25 -62.26 51.74
CA MET A 1 44.94 -62.10 51.07
C MET A 1 44.82 -60.66 50.60
N ILE A 2 44.82 -60.51 49.27
CA ILE A 2 44.26 -59.44 48.42
C ILE A 2 44.60 -57.97 48.81
N GLY A 3 45.53 -57.37 48.06
CA GLY A 3 45.77 -55.93 48.02
C GLY A 3 45.81 -55.43 46.57
N LEU A 4 44.75 -54.73 46.16
CA LEU A 4 44.48 -54.11 44.86
C LEU A 4 45.68 -53.28 44.32
N HIS A 5 46.09 -53.54 43.08
CA HIS A 5 46.89 -52.60 42.29
C HIS A 5 45.94 -51.72 41.46
N SER A 6 45.82 -50.44 41.82
CA SER A 6 45.12 -49.43 41.03
C SER A 6 46.05 -48.87 39.95
N ILE A 7 45.65 -48.99 38.69
CA ILE A 7 46.32 -48.39 37.53
C ILE A 7 45.78 -46.97 37.36
N LEU A 8 46.62 -45.96 37.55
CA LEU A 8 46.31 -44.56 37.31
C LEU A 8 46.54 -44.24 35.83
N VAL A 9 45.47 -44.04 35.07
CA VAL A 9 45.53 -43.59 33.67
C VAL A 9 45.68 -42.06 33.66
N LEU A 10 46.87 -41.55 33.31
CA LEU A 10 47.06 -40.12 33.03
C LEU A 10 46.38 -39.78 31.70
N SER A 11 45.28 -39.01 31.76
CA SER A 11 44.73 -38.36 30.57
C SER A 11 45.53 -37.10 30.26
N LEU A 12 46.15 -37.07 29.09
CA LEU A 12 46.78 -35.87 28.52
C LEU A 12 45.66 -34.92 28.07
N LEU A 13 45.41 -33.85 28.84
CA LEU A 13 44.61 -32.73 28.36
C LEU A 13 45.41 -31.98 27.28
N ASN A 14 45.04 -32.20 26.02
CA ASN A 14 45.43 -31.31 24.93
C ASN A 14 44.70 -29.97 25.13
N LEU A 15 45.42 -28.94 25.56
CA LEU A 15 44.95 -27.56 25.43
C LEU A 15 44.91 -27.21 23.94
N ALA A 16 43.74 -27.36 23.32
CA ALA A 16 43.46 -26.79 22.02
C ALA A 16 43.52 -25.26 22.16
N ARG A 17 44.56 -24.65 21.59
CA ARG A 17 44.70 -23.20 21.50
C ARG A 17 43.59 -22.70 20.58
N ALA A 18 42.60 -22.01 21.13
CA ALA A 18 41.55 -21.38 20.34
C ALA A 18 42.20 -20.46 19.29
N ALA A 19 41.89 -20.70 18.02
CA ALA A 19 42.28 -19.78 16.96
C ALA A 19 41.65 -18.41 17.25
N PRO A 20 42.39 -17.30 17.05
CA PRO A 20 41.80 -15.97 17.19
C PRO A 20 40.58 -15.89 16.27
N SER A 21 39.45 -15.47 16.84
CA SER A 21 38.24 -15.19 16.06
C SER A 21 38.60 -14.23 14.93
N PRO A 22 38.09 -14.44 13.71
CA PRO A 22 38.32 -13.50 12.62
C PRO A 22 37.90 -12.11 13.10
N ASP A 23 38.85 -11.19 13.02
CA ASP A 23 38.68 -9.79 13.36
C ASP A 23 37.48 -9.27 12.56
N LYS A 24 36.34 -9.06 13.24
CA LYS A 24 35.15 -8.42 12.66
C LYS A 24 35.45 -6.93 12.56
N THR A 25 36.43 -6.57 11.73
CA THR A 25 36.58 -5.22 11.23
C THR A 25 35.30 -4.92 10.45
N LEU A 26 34.38 -4.19 11.07
CA LEU A 26 33.23 -3.60 10.40
C LEU A 26 33.79 -2.70 9.30
N LYS A 27 33.79 -3.17 8.06
CA LYS A 27 34.17 -2.34 6.92
C LYS A 27 33.27 -1.11 6.95
N ALA A 28 33.86 0.07 6.88
CA ALA A 28 33.10 1.31 6.74
C ALA A 28 32.21 1.18 5.50
N ARG A 29 30.91 1.44 5.67
CA ARG A 29 29.94 1.40 4.58
C ARG A 29 30.35 2.44 3.53
N ALA A 30 30.54 2.01 2.29
CA ALA A 30 30.89 2.91 1.20
C ALA A 30 29.71 3.85 0.90
N ALA A 31 30.00 5.12 0.60
CA ALA A 31 29.01 6.11 0.21
C ALA A 31 29.27 6.57 -1.23
N CYS A 32 28.23 6.57 -2.06
CA CYS A 32 28.29 7.01 -3.45
C CYS A 32 27.31 8.16 -3.68
N THR A 33 27.76 9.22 -4.35
CA THR A 33 26.88 10.28 -4.86
C THR A 33 26.90 10.19 -6.39
N PRO A 34 25.78 9.83 -7.05
CA PRO A 34 25.71 9.78 -8.51
C PRO A 34 25.99 11.16 -9.11
N THR A 35 26.67 11.21 -10.26
CA THR A 35 26.83 12.48 -10.98
C THR A 35 25.49 12.91 -11.58
N ALA A 36 25.02 14.13 -11.27
CA ALA A 36 23.85 14.72 -11.91
C ALA A 36 24.23 15.35 -13.27
N GLY A 37 23.45 15.08 -14.31
CA GLY A 37 23.64 15.63 -15.65
C GLY A 37 23.21 17.09 -15.78
N GLY A 38 22.36 17.58 -14.87
CA GLY A 38 21.98 18.99 -14.77
C GLY A 38 21.02 19.50 -15.85
N SER A 39 20.47 18.62 -16.69
CA SER A 39 19.50 18.95 -17.75
C SER A 39 18.47 17.85 -17.91
N ALA A 40 17.20 18.23 -18.17
CA ALA A 40 16.11 17.30 -18.46
C ALA A 40 16.35 16.44 -19.71
N SER A 41 17.24 16.88 -20.61
CA SER A 41 17.62 16.11 -21.81
C SER A 41 18.65 15.02 -21.55
N ILE A 42 19.20 14.93 -20.34
CA ILE A 42 20.20 13.94 -19.95
C ILE A 42 19.55 12.97 -18.96
N ASP A 43 19.61 11.67 -19.25
CA ASP A 43 19.11 10.66 -18.33
C ASP A 43 20.15 10.38 -17.24
N ASP A 44 19.77 10.59 -15.98
CA ASP A 44 20.64 10.36 -14.84
C ASP A 44 20.56 8.93 -14.28
N ILE A 45 19.61 8.12 -14.76
CA ILE A 45 19.45 6.71 -14.34
C ILE A 45 20.76 5.91 -14.46
N PRO A 46 21.55 5.98 -15.55
CA PRO A 46 22.81 5.24 -15.63
C PRO A 46 23.82 5.63 -14.55
N ALA A 47 23.86 6.90 -14.14
CA ALA A 47 24.74 7.36 -13.07
C ALA A 47 24.29 6.82 -11.71
N ILE A 48 22.98 6.80 -11.46
CA ILE A 48 22.38 6.25 -10.24
C ILE A 48 22.63 4.73 -10.17
N GLN A 49 22.40 4.00 -11.25
CA GLN A 49 22.64 2.55 -11.31
C GLN A 49 24.12 2.21 -11.10
N LYS A 50 25.04 3.02 -11.63
CA LYS A 50 26.47 2.85 -11.36
C LYS A 50 26.81 3.05 -9.88
N ALA A 51 26.17 4.01 -9.22
CA ALA A 51 26.33 4.22 -7.77
C ALA A 51 25.76 3.04 -6.96
N ILE A 52 24.60 2.51 -7.35
CA ILE A 52 24.01 1.30 -6.73
C ILE A 52 24.94 0.10 -6.95
N ALA A 53 25.47 -0.12 -8.15
CA ALA A 53 26.41 -1.21 -8.40
C ALA A 53 27.72 -1.09 -7.57
N SER A 54 28.13 0.14 -7.23
CA SER A 54 29.36 0.38 -6.48
C SER A 54 29.18 0.38 -4.96
N CYS A 55 28.05 0.86 -4.46
CA CYS A 55 27.78 1.06 -3.03
C CYS A 55 26.54 0.31 -2.52
N GLY A 56 25.84 -0.44 -3.36
CA GLY A 56 24.58 -1.12 -3.04
C GLY A 56 24.72 -2.38 -2.19
N ASP A 57 25.94 -2.90 -1.98
CA ASP A 57 26.17 -4.01 -1.05
C ASP A 57 26.47 -3.46 0.36
N GLY A 58 25.40 -3.13 1.08
CA GLY A 58 25.43 -2.62 2.46
C GLY A 58 25.80 -1.14 2.63
N GLY A 59 26.13 -0.44 1.54
CA GLY A 59 26.52 0.97 1.54
C GLY A 59 25.36 1.94 1.34
N THR A 60 25.72 3.21 1.13
CA THR A 60 24.78 4.33 0.99
C THR A 60 24.92 4.98 -0.38
N ILE A 61 23.80 5.30 -1.02
CA ILE A 61 23.71 6.12 -2.22
C ILE A 61 23.00 7.42 -1.82
N VAL A 62 23.63 8.57 -2.06
CA VAL A 62 23.12 9.88 -1.64
C VAL A 62 22.75 10.72 -2.85
N ILE A 63 21.47 11.13 -2.91
CA ILE A 63 20.93 12.14 -3.82
C ILE A 63 20.91 13.47 -3.04
N PRO A 64 21.87 14.38 -3.27
CA PRO A 64 22.08 15.51 -2.37
C PRO A 64 20.96 16.56 -2.41
N ALA A 65 20.74 17.24 -1.28
CA ALA A 65 19.84 18.37 -1.20
C ALA A 65 20.20 19.46 -2.22
N GLY A 66 19.19 20.15 -2.75
CA GLY A 66 19.35 21.20 -3.78
C GLY A 66 19.76 20.69 -5.16
N THR A 67 19.89 19.36 -5.35
CA THR A 67 20.21 18.75 -6.65
C THR A 67 18.95 18.17 -7.28
N THR A 68 18.76 18.38 -8.58
CA THR A 68 17.75 17.70 -9.38
C THR A 68 18.41 16.65 -10.26
N TYR A 69 17.92 15.42 -10.18
CA TYR A 69 18.23 14.35 -11.12
C TYR A 69 17.03 14.13 -12.05
N TYR A 70 17.30 14.00 -13.34
CA TYR A 70 16.29 13.77 -14.37
C TYR A 70 16.27 12.31 -14.77
N LEU A 71 15.17 11.63 -14.47
CA LEU A 71 15.01 10.19 -14.66
C LEU A 71 14.18 9.96 -15.92
N ASN A 72 14.87 9.67 -17.03
CA ASN A 72 14.23 9.51 -18.34
C ASN A 72 14.00 8.04 -18.70
N SER A 73 14.26 7.13 -17.75
CA SER A 73 14.00 5.70 -17.86
C SER A 73 13.67 5.08 -16.49
N VAL A 74 13.37 3.77 -16.47
CA VAL A 74 13.08 3.02 -15.24
C VAL A 74 14.29 3.02 -14.31
N LEU A 75 14.08 3.41 -13.04
CA LEU A 75 15.05 3.19 -11.96
C LEU A 75 14.87 1.80 -11.38
N ASP A 76 15.85 0.92 -11.62
CA ASP A 76 15.87 -0.41 -11.04
C ASP A 76 16.95 -0.52 -9.96
N PHE A 77 16.62 -1.23 -8.88
CA PHE A 77 17.50 -1.42 -7.70
C PHE A 77 18.37 -2.68 -7.77
N ALA A 78 18.54 -3.30 -8.94
CA ALA A 78 19.48 -4.41 -9.13
C ALA A 78 20.87 -4.06 -8.58
N GLY A 79 21.42 -4.97 -7.77
CA GLY A 79 22.68 -4.77 -7.05
C GLY A 79 22.54 -4.17 -5.66
N CYS A 80 21.33 -3.79 -5.23
CA CYS A 80 21.06 -3.47 -3.83
C CYS A 80 20.94 -4.74 -2.97
N SER A 81 21.66 -4.76 -1.86
CA SER A 81 21.59 -5.74 -0.78
C SER A 81 21.88 -5.00 0.52
N ASN A 82 20.88 -4.85 1.39
CA ASN A 82 20.96 -4.01 2.59
C ASN A 82 21.42 -2.57 2.30
N CYS A 83 21.06 -2.02 1.14
CA CYS A 83 21.50 -0.69 0.73
C CYS A 83 20.64 0.43 1.34
N ASP A 84 21.26 1.60 1.44
CA ASP A 84 20.66 2.81 1.96
C ASP A 84 20.61 3.90 0.87
N PHE A 85 19.44 4.15 0.31
CA PHE A 85 19.20 5.14 -0.74
C PHE A 85 18.59 6.42 -0.15
N GLN A 86 19.46 7.40 0.10
CA GLN A 86 19.13 8.67 0.75
C GLN A 86 18.75 9.72 -0.30
N VAL A 87 17.49 10.14 -0.28
CA VAL A 87 16.93 11.14 -1.19
C VAL A 87 16.73 12.45 -0.43
N GLU A 88 17.63 13.41 -0.63
CA GLU A 88 17.48 14.76 -0.07
C GLU A 88 17.19 15.82 -1.15
N GLY A 89 17.49 15.48 -2.41
CA GLY A 89 17.18 16.29 -3.59
C GLY A 89 15.85 15.93 -4.26
N LEU A 90 15.75 16.27 -5.55
CA LEU A 90 14.61 15.97 -6.41
C LEU A 90 14.98 14.88 -7.43
N LEU A 91 14.23 13.78 -7.42
CA LEU A 91 14.19 12.81 -8.52
C LEU A 91 12.98 13.15 -9.39
N LYS A 92 13.21 13.72 -10.58
CA LYS A 92 12.14 14.14 -11.48
C LYS A 92 12.09 13.23 -12.70
N PHE A 93 11.01 12.48 -12.83
CA PHE A 93 10.81 11.63 -14.00
C PHE A 93 10.39 12.43 -15.25
N THR A 94 10.75 11.93 -16.42
CA THR A 94 10.18 12.40 -17.69
C THR A 94 8.67 12.15 -17.74
N SER A 95 7.92 13.07 -18.35
CA SER A 95 6.49 12.89 -18.62
C SER A 95 6.22 12.15 -19.94
N SER A 96 7.26 11.65 -20.63
CA SER A 96 7.14 11.00 -21.94
C SER A 96 6.13 9.85 -21.94
N THR A 97 4.91 10.14 -22.43
CA THR A 97 3.84 9.14 -22.41
C THR A 97 4.15 7.95 -23.30
N ASP A 98 4.92 8.17 -24.37
CA ASP A 98 5.29 7.13 -25.33
C ASP A 98 6.29 6.15 -24.72
N TYR A 99 7.25 6.63 -23.93
CA TYR A 99 8.18 5.77 -23.19
C TYR A 99 7.45 4.95 -22.12
N TRP A 100 6.55 5.59 -21.37
CA TRP A 100 5.86 4.98 -20.24
C TRP A 100 4.70 4.06 -20.63
N ASN A 101 4.20 4.13 -21.87
CA ASN A 101 3.08 3.30 -22.31
C ASN A 101 3.38 1.81 -22.14
N GLY A 102 2.61 1.14 -21.30
CA GLY A 102 2.73 -0.29 -21.04
C GLY A 102 3.90 -0.69 -20.13
N LYS A 103 4.61 0.28 -19.53
CA LYS A 103 5.60 -0.01 -18.47
C LYS A 103 4.88 -0.30 -17.16
N THR A 104 5.42 -1.25 -16.39
CA THR A 104 4.88 -1.60 -15.08
C THR A 104 5.21 -0.57 -14.02
N ALA A 105 6.44 -0.02 -14.04
CA ALA A 105 6.99 0.74 -12.93
C ALA A 105 7.88 1.89 -13.42
N MET A 106 7.92 2.99 -12.66
CA MET A 106 8.96 4.03 -12.79
C MET A 106 10.17 3.69 -11.91
N ILE A 107 9.92 3.26 -10.67
CA ILE A 107 10.91 2.67 -9.75
C ILE A 107 10.56 1.20 -9.54
N SER A 108 11.48 0.32 -9.94
CA SER A 108 11.37 -1.13 -9.82
C SER A 108 12.23 -1.64 -8.65
N VAL A 109 11.57 -2.25 -7.66
CA VAL A 109 12.20 -2.98 -6.56
C VAL A 109 11.76 -4.43 -6.67
N SER A 110 12.57 -5.24 -7.34
CA SER A 110 12.25 -6.64 -7.64
C SER A 110 13.24 -7.57 -6.94
N HIS A 111 12.73 -8.42 -6.04
CA HIS A 111 13.53 -9.41 -5.30
C HIS A 111 14.73 -8.81 -4.55
N ILE A 112 14.53 -7.66 -3.89
CA ILE A 112 15.56 -7.01 -3.08
C ILE A 112 15.38 -7.37 -1.60
N ASP A 113 16.47 -7.77 -0.94
CA ASP A 113 16.52 -8.01 0.49
C ASP A 113 17.32 -6.90 1.18
N GLY A 114 16.63 -6.11 2.00
CA GLY A 114 17.21 -4.96 2.69
C GLY A 114 17.37 -3.76 1.75
N LEU A 115 16.42 -2.83 1.80
CA LEU A 115 16.51 -1.55 1.10
C LEU A 115 15.86 -0.46 1.93
N LYS A 116 16.53 0.68 2.06
CA LYS A 116 15.93 1.92 2.56
C LYS A 116 15.87 2.94 1.44
N ILE A 117 14.71 3.49 1.16
CA ILE A 117 14.52 4.68 0.31
C ILE A 117 13.98 5.77 1.21
N HIS A 118 14.82 6.72 1.62
CA HIS A 118 14.38 7.70 2.63
C HIS A 118 14.97 9.08 2.47
N SER A 119 14.30 10.07 3.04
CA SER A 119 14.86 11.41 3.26
C SER A 119 15.08 11.61 4.75
N VAL A 120 16.32 11.87 5.14
CA VAL A 120 16.69 12.18 6.52
C VAL A 120 16.28 13.61 6.89
N THR A 121 16.34 14.51 5.92
CA THR A 121 16.06 15.94 6.14
C THR A 121 14.58 16.30 5.94
N GLY A 122 13.80 15.40 5.34
CA GLY A 122 12.41 15.66 4.95
C GLY A 122 12.26 16.48 3.66
N THR A 123 13.35 16.80 2.96
CA THR A 123 13.31 17.60 1.73
C THR A 123 13.29 16.76 0.45
N GLY A 124 13.49 15.45 0.56
CA GLY A 124 13.49 14.54 -0.58
C GLY A 124 12.16 14.50 -1.31
N VAL A 125 12.21 14.64 -2.63
CA VAL A 125 11.03 14.56 -3.50
C VAL A 125 11.26 13.57 -4.63
N ILE A 126 10.29 12.69 -4.84
CA ILE A 126 10.15 11.87 -6.05
C ILE A 126 8.95 12.41 -6.83
N ASP A 127 9.19 13.08 -7.96
CA ASP A 127 8.15 13.64 -8.83
C ASP A 127 7.95 12.74 -10.05
N GLY A 128 6.82 12.03 -10.08
CA GLY A 128 6.42 11.15 -11.18
C GLY A 128 5.97 11.91 -12.44
N ASN A 129 5.80 13.24 -12.35
CA ASN A 129 5.48 14.11 -13.47
C ASN A 129 4.25 13.66 -14.29
N GLY A 130 3.19 13.25 -13.59
CA GLY A 130 2.04 12.52 -14.14
C GLY A 130 1.03 13.31 -14.95
N GLN A 131 1.14 14.65 -15.09
CA GLN A 131 0.12 15.47 -15.77
C GLN A 131 -0.21 14.98 -17.19
N ASP A 132 0.82 14.86 -18.04
CA ASP A 132 0.64 14.42 -19.43
C ASP A 132 0.04 13.00 -19.51
N SER A 133 0.31 12.17 -18.49
CA SER A 133 -0.25 10.83 -18.37
C SER A 133 -1.74 10.85 -18.00
N TRP A 134 -2.16 11.74 -17.10
CA TRP A 134 -3.56 11.91 -16.73
C TRP A 134 -4.38 12.45 -17.90
N ASP A 135 -3.85 13.48 -18.59
CA ASP A 135 -4.50 14.05 -19.77
C ASP A 135 -4.63 13.00 -20.90
N LYS A 136 -3.58 12.23 -21.18
CA LYS A 136 -3.63 11.16 -22.18
C LYS A 136 -4.60 10.05 -21.82
N PHE A 137 -4.71 9.67 -20.55
CA PHE A 137 -5.68 8.66 -20.12
C PHE A 137 -7.13 9.15 -20.21
N ALA A 138 -7.36 10.45 -20.00
CA ALA A 138 -8.67 11.07 -20.20
C ALA A 138 -9.08 11.05 -21.68
N GLU A 139 -8.12 11.20 -22.60
CA GLU A 139 -8.35 11.08 -24.05
C GLU A 139 -8.50 9.63 -24.53
N ASP A 140 -7.68 8.72 -23.98
CA ASP A 140 -7.63 7.30 -24.34
C ASP A 140 -7.44 6.42 -23.09
N SER A 141 -8.53 5.83 -22.61
CA SER A 141 -8.53 4.95 -21.44
C SER A 141 -7.78 3.62 -21.67
N SER A 142 -7.34 3.32 -22.90
CA SER A 142 -6.46 2.19 -23.19
C SER A 142 -4.99 2.47 -22.86
N TYR A 143 -4.63 3.73 -22.58
CA TYR A 143 -3.28 4.13 -22.22
C TYR A 143 -2.85 3.49 -20.88
N LYS A 144 -1.81 2.65 -20.94
CA LYS A 144 -1.30 1.88 -19.79
C LYS A 144 -0.18 2.64 -19.10
N ARG A 145 -0.43 3.03 -17.85
CA ARG A 145 0.42 3.92 -17.06
C ARG A 145 1.21 3.13 -16.01
N PRO A 146 2.47 3.48 -15.73
CA PRO A 146 3.28 2.79 -14.72
C PRO A 146 2.90 3.20 -13.30
N THR A 147 3.09 2.29 -12.34
CA THR A 147 3.15 2.62 -10.91
C THR A 147 4.44 3.42 -10.62
N LEU A 148 4.39 4.41 -9.73
CA LEU A 148 5.57 5.20 -9.37
C LEU A 148 6.63 4.33 -8.65
N LEU A 149 6.26 3.65 -7.57
CA LEU A 149 7.11 2.70 -6.85
C LEU A 149 6.46 1.31 -6.82
N TYR A 150 7.10 0.36 -7.48
CA TYR A 150 6.60 -1.00 -7.62
C TYR A 150 7.55 -1.99 -6.94
N ILE A 151 7.06 -2.62 -5.87
CA ILE A 151 7.81 -3.58 -5.06
C ILE A 151 7.23 -4.98 -5.29
N THR A 152 8.07 -5.91 -5.71
CA THR A 152 7.67 -7.31 -5.95
C THR A 152 8.71 -8.28 -5.41
N GLY A 153 8.28 -9.20 -4.53
CA GLY A 153 9.18 -10.12 -3.84
C GLY A 153 10.17 -9.41 -2.90
N GLY A 154 11.14 -10.16 -2.41
CA GLY A 154 12.16 -9.64 -1.48
C GLY A 154 11.62 -9.37 -0.07
N SER A 155 12.46 -8.76 0.76
CA SER A 155 12.14 -8.52 2.16
C SER A 155 12.86 -7.31 2.78
N ASN A 156 12.37 -6.84 3.92
CA ASN A 156 13.01 -5.79 4.71
C ASN A 156 13.18 -4.48 3.92
N ILE A 157 12.08 -4.00 3.35
CA ILE A 157 12.02 -2.75 2.58
C ILE A 157 11.49 -1.63 3.48
N GLU A 158 12.18 -0.50 3.52
CA GLU A 158 11.75 0.71 4.22
C GLU A 158 11.66 1.87 3.23
N VAL A 159 10.55 2.61 3.26
CA VAL A 159 10.39 3.87 2.53
C VAL A 159 9.93 4.94 3.49
N SER A 160 10.73 5.99 3.71
CA SER A 160 10.45 6.93 4.80
C SER A 160 10.81 8.40 4.56
N GLY A 161 10.08 9.30 5.21
CA GLY A 161 10.43 10.72 5.34
C GLY A 161 10.37 11.58 4.06
N LEU A 162 10.02 11.03 2.91
CA LEU A 162 10.04 11.72 1.62
C LEU A 162 8.65 12.09 1.10
N ARG A 163 8.63 12.99 0.12
CA ARG A 163 7.42 13.33 -0.65
C ARG A 163 7.39 12.55 -1.96
N GLN A 164 6.27 11.90 -2.25
CA GLN A 164 5.95 11.40 -3.58
C GLN A 164 4.93 12.32 -4.22
N LYS A 165 5.21 12.78 -5.43
CA LYS A 165 4.43 13.81 -6.10
C LYS A 165 4.02 13.36 -7.49
N ASN A 166 2.76 13.61 -7.81
CA ASN A 166 2.17 13.49 -9.15
C ASN A 166 2.56 12.18 -9.89
N PRO A 167 2.24 11.00 -9.35
CA PRO A 167 2.47 9.76 -10.06
C PRO A 167 1.57 9.67 -11.30
N PRO A 168 2.01 9.01 -12.39
CA PRO A 168 1.16 8.75 -13.56
C PRO A 168 -0.10 7.92 -13.25
N ASN A 169 -0.01 7.05 -12.25
CA ASN A 169 -1.02 6.09 -11.80
C ASN A 169 -0.81 5.81 -10.28
N VAL A 170 -0.93 4.57 -9.81
CA VAL A 170 -0.65 4.16 -8.41
C VAL A 170 0.68 4.71 -7.91
N PHE A 171 0.69 5.24 -6.68
CA PHE A 171 1.91 5.66 -6.00
C PHE A 171 2.79 4.46 -5.63
N ILE A 172 2.29 3.55 -4.79
CA ILE A 172 3.05 2.41 -4.27
C ILE A 172 2.28 1.11 -4.48
N SER A 173 2.92 0.11 -5.08
CA SER A 173 2.40 -1.26 -5.14
C SER A 173 3.35 -2.24 -4.45
N VAL A 174 2.81 -3.16 -3.65
CA VAL A 174 3.57 -4.22 -2.95
C VAL A 174 2.94 -5.59 -3.25
N LYS A 175 3.71 -6.52 -3.82
CA LYS A 175 3.21 -7.84 -4.23
C LYS A 175 4.32 -8.89 -4.35
N GLY A 176 4.01 -10.04 -4.97
CA GLY A 176 5.02 -11.04 -5.31
C GLY A 176 5.63 -11.77 -4.11
N GLY A 177 4.92 -11.80 -2.98
CA GLY A 177 5.38 -12.41 -1.74
C GLY A 177 6.37 -11.55 -0.96
N THR A 178 6.40 -10.21 -1.18
CA THR A 178 7.21 -9.30 -0.37
C THR A 178 6.87 -9.45 1.12
N SER A 179 7.89 -9.41 1.98
CA SER A 179 7.70 -9.47 3.42
C SER A 179 8.42 -8.36 4.18
N ASN A 180 7.87 -7.92 5.32
CA ASN A 180 8.46 -6.90 6.19
C ASN A 180 8.74 -5.58 5.44
N ALA A 181 7.67 -4.95 4.93
CA ALA A 181 7.75 -3.63 4.29
C ALA A 181 7.22 -2.54 5.24
N LEU A 182 7.96 -1.46 5.40
CA LEU A 182 7.60 -0.31 6.24
C LEU A 182 7.54 0.97 5.40
N PHE A 183 6.40 1.65 5.44
CA PHE A 183 6.18 2.96 4.83
C PHE A 183 5.84 3.96 5.94
N THR A 184 6.65 5.00 6.12
CA THR A 184 6.40 5.95 7.23
C THR A 184 6.86 7.38 7.00
N GLY A 185 6.11 8.36 7.51
CA GLY A 185 6.46 9.77 7.38
C GLY A 185 6.42 10.25 5.93
N LEU A 186 5.52 9.70 5.12
CA LEU A 186 5.39 10.06 3.70
C LEU A 186 4.34 11.14 3.50
N THR A 187 4.62 12.06 2.57
CA THR A 187 3.62 12.95 1.98
C THR A 187 3.40 12.55 0.53
N MET A 188 2.16 12.29 0.15
CA MET A 188 1.81 11.76 -1.16
C MET A 188 0.72 12.63 -1.77
N ASP A 189 1.01 13.32 -2.87
CA ASP A 189 0.05 14.24 -3.48
C ASP A 189 0.02 14.14 -5.00
N ALA A 190 -1.18 14.01 -5.55
CA ALA A 190 -1.47 14.06 -6.97
C ALA A 190 -2.41 15.25 -7.22
N ALA A 191 -1.89 16.32 -7.81
CA ALA A 191 -2.64 17.52 -8.10
C ALA A 191 -2.59 17.84 -9.59
N SER A 192 -3.74 17.73 -10.26
CA SER A 192 -3.89 18.11 -11.65
C SER A 192 -3.83 19.63 -11.83
N LYS A 193 -3.30 20.05 -12.97
CA LYS A 193 -3.25 21.44 -13.44
C LYS A 193 -4.27 21.71 -14.56
N SER A 194 -5.08 20.71 -14.90
CA SER A 194 -6.16 20.77 -15.88
C SER A 194 -7.47 20.31 -15.22
N ASP A 195 -8.56 20.31 -15.99
CA ASP A 195 -9.84 19.76 -15.53
C ASP A 195 -9.85 18.23 -15.48
N ASN A 196 -8.81 17.56 -16.02
CA ASN A 196 -8.69 16.11 -15.97
C ASN A 196 -8.19 15.68 -14.60
N LEU A 197 -8.94 14.79 -13.94
CA LEU A 197 -8.60 14.28 -12.62
C LEU A 197 -7.38 13.32 -12.69
N PRO A 198 -6.57 13.23 -11.62
CA PRO A 198 -5.45 12.29 -11.53
C PRO A 198 -5.96 10.86 -11.27
N LYS A 199 -6.69 10.29 -12.24
CA LYS A 199 -7.40 9.01 -12.12
C LYS A 199 -6.46 7.86 -11.73
N ASN A 200 -6.93 6.96 -10.85
CA ASN A 200 -6.19 5.75 -10.43
C ASN A 200 -4.84 6.07 -9.79
N THR A 201 -4.79 7.15 -9.01
CA THR A 201 -3.62 7.49 -8.20
C THR A 201 -3.71 6.86 -6.82
N ASP A 202 -3.99 5.56 -6.75
CA ASP A 202 -4.10 4.79 -5.50
C ASP A 202 -2.84 5.03 -4.65
N GLY A 203 -3.01 5.32 -3.36
CA GLY A 203 -1.88 5.57 -2.46
C GLY A 203 -1.04 4.30 -2.28
N PHE A 204 -1.70 3.23 -1.84
CA PHE A 204 -1.05 1.93 -1.64
C PHE A 204 -1.91 0.79 -2.20
N ASP A 205 -1.37 0.06 -3.16
CA ASP A 205 -1.90 -1.23 -3.61
C ASP A 205 -1.12 -2.37 -2.96
N ILE A 206 -1.68 -2.95 -1.90
CA ILE A 206 -1.05 -4.03 -1.15
C ILE A 206 -1.67 -5.36 -1.57
N GLY A 207 -0.97 -6.13 -2.39
CA GLY A 207 -1.35 -7.48 -2.81
C GLY A 207 -0.60 -8.56 -2.03
N ALA A 208 -0.31 -9.68 -2.71
CA ALA A 208 0.41 -10.84 -2.17
C ALA A 208 1.70 -10.45 -1.40
N SER A 209 1.59 -10.33 -0.08
CA SER A 209 2.65 -9.86 0.82
C SER A 209 2.32 -10.19 2.29
N THR A 210 3.34 -10.16 3.16
CA THR A 210 3.19 -10.34 4.61
C THR A 210 3.91 -9.26 5.42
N TYR A 211 3.32 -8.83 6.54
CA TYR A 211 3.94 -7.88 7.48
C TYR A 211 4.25 -6.53 6.81
N VAL A 212 3.22 -5.92 6.21
CA VAL A 212 3.31 -4.57 5.65
C VAL A 212 2.79 -3.57 6.69
N THR A 213 3.55 -2.52 6.96
CA THR A 213 3.14 -1.43 7.86
C THR A 213 3.16 -0.10 7.11
N ILE A 214 2.04 0.61 7.13
CA ILE A 214 1.89 1.98 6.65
C ILE A 214 1.58 2.84 7.87
N SER A 215 2.42 3.84 8.17
CA SER A 215 2.21 4.65 9.37
C SER A 215 2.63 6.11 9.24
N SER A 216 1.83 7.04 9.76
CA SER A 216 2.16 8.48 9.72
C SER A 216 2.32 8.98 8.29
N VAL A 217 1.30 8.77 7.46
CA VAL A 217 1.30 9.12 6.03
C VAL A 217 0.14 10.07 5.72
N ALA A 218 0.38 11.08 4.89
CA ALA A 218 -0.66 11.95 4.34
C ALA A 218 -0.78 11.72 2.83
N ILE A 219 -2.01 11.47 2.35
CA ILE A 219 -2.32 11.16 0.94
C ILE A 219 -3.39 12.11 0.43
N THR A 220 -3.13 12.74 -0.72
CA THR A 220 -4.11 13.49 -1.51
C THR A 220 -4.13 12.93 -2.92
N ASN A 221 -5.23 12.31 -3.32
CA ASN A 221 -5.35 11.58 -4.58
C ASN A 221 -6.79 11.55 -5.12
N ASP A 222 -7.04 10.77 -6.17
CA ASP A 222 -8.38 10.56 -6.78
C ASP A 222 -8.70 9.06 -6.96
N ASP A 223 -8.17 8.20 -6.07
CA ASP A 223 -8.56 6.79 -5.99
C ASP A 223 -8.32 6.21 -4.57
N ASP A 224 -8.35 4.89 -4.39
CA ASP A 224 -8.24 4.24 -3.07
C ASP A 224 -7.01 4.78 -2.28
N CYS A 225 -7.20 5.14 -1.00
CA CYS A 225 -6.09 5.61 -0.16
C CYS A 225 -5.13 4.46 0.14
N VAL A 226 -5.69 3.34 0.59
CA VAL A 226 -5.03 2.04 0.68
C VAL A 226 -6.00 1.00 0.16
N ALA A 227 -5.58 0.20 -0.81
CA ALA A 227 -6.32 -0.93 -1.33
C ALA A 227 -5.64 -2.26 -0.94
N PHE A 228 -6.34 -3.10 -0.20
CA PHE A 228 -5.92 -4.47 0.10
C PHE A 228 -6.36 -5.39 -1.04
N LYS A 229 -5.43 -5.70 -1.93
CA LYS A 229 -5.61 -6.54 -3.12
C LYS A 229 -5.39 -8.04 -2.78
N PRO A 230 -5.69 -8.97 -3.70
CA PRO A 230 -5.56 -10.40 -3.43
C PRO A 230 -4.18 -10.82 -2.90
N GLY A 231 -4.19 -11.63 -1.84
CA GLY A 231 -3.01 -12.17 -1.17
C GLY A 231 -2.44 -11.31 -0.04
N ALA A 232 -3.03 -10.14 0.26
CA ALA A 232 -2.60 -9.31 1.38
C ALA A 232 -2.82 -10.01 2.73
N ASN A 233 -1.77 -10.07 3.55
CA ASN A 233 -1.81 -10.72 4.86
C ASN A 233 -0.96 -9.98 5.90
N TYR A 234 -1.46 -9.78 7.12
CA TYR A 234 -0.76 -9.04 8.19
C TYR A 234 -0.37 -7.64 7.75
N VAL A 235 -1.38 -6.83 7.41
CA VAL A 235 -1.20 -5.43 6.99
C VAL A 235 -1.70 -4.50 8.09
N THR A 236 -0.84 -3.60 8.54
CA THR A 236 -1.18 -2.55 9.51
C THR A 236 -1.14 -1.19 8.85
N VAL A 237 -2.22 -0.43 9.00
CA VAL A 237 -2.34 0.97 8.56
C VAL A 237 -2.66 1.81 9.79
N ARG A 238 -1.83 2.80 10.12
CA ARG A 238 -2.10 3.65 11.29
C ARG A 238 -1.67 5.09 11.13
N ASP A 239 -2.38 6.01 11.78
CA ASP A 239 -2.01 7.43 11.79
C ASP A 239 -1.94 8.00 10.35
N VAL A 240 -2.94 7.67 9.52
CA VAL A 240 -2.99 8.06 8.10
C VAL A 240 -4.08 9.11 7.89
N THR A 241 -3.78 10.12 7.08
CA THR A 241 -4.77 11.10 6.59
C THR A 241 -4.92 10.96 5.09
N CYS A 242 -6.15 10.83 4.60
CA CYS A 242 -6.47 10.72 3.18
C CYS A 242 -7.44 11.85 2.78
N THR A 243 -7.21 12.46 1.63
CA THR A 243 -8.05 13.55 1.09
C THR A 243 -8.37 13.29 -0.37
N GLY A 244 -9.65 13.40 -0.76
CA GLY A 244 -10.10 13.16 -2.14
C GLY A 244 -10.17 11.69 -2.56
N SER A 245 -9.87 10.77 -1.64
CA SER A 245 -9.64 9.35 -1.97
C SER A 245 -10.92 8.53 -2.17
N HIS A 246 -10.74 7.27 -2.53
CA HIS A 246 -11.79 6.25 -2.48
C HIS A 246 -11.74 5.39 -1.21
N GLY A 247 -11.04 5.81 -0.17
CA GLY A 247 -11.10 5.17 1.14
C GLY A 247 -10.02 4.12 1.41
N ILE A 248 -10.03 3.62 2.64
CA ILE A 248 -9.31 2.39 3.03
C ILE A 248 -10.15 1.20 2.57
N SER A 249 -9.79 0.60 1.44
CA SER A 249 -10.63 -0.36 0.72
C SER A 249 -10.03 -1.77 0.71
N VAL A 250 -10.82 -2.78 1.09
CA VAL A 250 -10.51 -4.17 0.71
C VAL A 250 -11.04 -4.40 -0.70
N GLY A 251 -10.20 -4.96 -1.57
CA GLY A 251 -10.54 -5.35 -2.93
C GLY A 251 -10.21 -4.35 -4.04
N SER A 252 -10.83 -4.45 -5.21
CA SER A 252 -11.84 -5.47 -5.54
C SER A 252 -11.27 -6.90 -5.52
N LEU A 253 -12.04 -7.85 -5.01
CA LEU A 253 -11.71 -9.28 -4.97
C LEU A 253 -12.68 -10.09 -5.84
N GLY A 254 -12.24 -11.22 -6.38
CA GLY A 254 -13.09 -12.17 -7.08
C GLY A 254 -13.25 -11.91 -8.57
N LYS A 255 -12.47 -11.00 -9.17
CA LYS A 255 -12.67 -10.60 -10.58
C LYS A 255 -12.59 -11.79 -11.54
N SER A 256 -11.57 -12.63 -11.36
CA SER A 256 -11.22 -13.73 -12.26
C SER A 256 -10.57 -14.92 -11.56
N SER A 257 -10.58 -14.94 -10.22
CA SER A 257 -9.91 -15.92 -9.37
C SER A 257 -10.53 -15.91 -7.98
N ASP A 258 -10.33 -17.01 -7.24
CA ASP A 258 -10.56 -17.01 -5.81
C ASP A 258 -9.51 -16.14 -5.14
N ASP A 259 -9.95 -15.14 -4.39
CA ASP A 259 -9.11 -14.10 -3.83
C ASP A 259 -9.28 -14.04 -2.31
N THR A 260 -8.17 -13.90 -1.60
CA THR A 260 -8.17 -13.80 -0.12
C THR A 260 -7.42 -12.55 0.34
N VAL A 261 -7.99 -11.86 1.34
CA VAL A 261 -7.34 -10.84 2.16
C VAL A 261 -7.54 -11.21 3.61
N GLN A 262 -6.49 -11.13 4.44
CA GLN A 262 -6.63 -11.48 5.85
C GLN A 262 -5.70 -10.73 6.80
N ASN A 263 -6.07 -10.65 8.07
CA ASN A 263 -5.28 -10.03 9.14
C ASN A 263 -4.93 -8.57 8.82
N VAL A 264 -5.97 -7.75 8.62
CA VAL A 264 -5.85 -6.32 8.34
C VAL A 264 -6.22 -5.52 9.58
N TYR A 265 -5.39 -4.54 9.93
CA TYR A 265 -5.66 -3.61 11.02
C TYR A 265 -5.44 -2.17 10.55
N ALA A 266 -6.53 -1.43 10.35
CA ALA A 266 -6.53 0.00 10.05
C ALA A 266 -6.99 0.76 11.30
N HIS A 267 -6.17 1.70 11.80
CA HIS A 267 -6.41 2.37 13.08
C HIS A 267 -6.01 3.85 13.06
N ASN A 268 -6.78 4.71 13.71
CA ASN A 268 -6.49 6.14 13.81
C ASN A 268 -6.32 6.78 12.42
N ILE A 269 -7.41 6.77 11.65
CA ILE A 269 -7.43 7.21 10.25
C ILE A 269 -8.31 8.45 10.12
N THR A 270 -7.84 9.47 9.41
CA THR A 270 -8.65 10.64 9.06
C THR A 270 -8.96 10.61 7.56
N MET A 271 -10.24 10.59 7.22
CA MET A 271 -10.73 10.50 5.86
C MET A 271 -11.49 11.79 5.54
N ILE A 272 -11.02 12.51 4.51
CA ILE A 272 -11.51 13.84 4.13
C ILE A 272 -11.97 13.78 2.68
N ASP A 273 -13.15 14.34 2.38
CA ASP A 273 -13.67 14.54 1.02
C ASP A 273 -13.56 13.28 0.14
N SER A 274 -13.78 12.10 0.72
CA SER A 274 -13.57 10.81 0.05
C SER A 274 -14.89 10.14 -0.31
N THR A 275 -14.92 9.30 -1.35
CA THR A 275 -16.17 8.59 -1.73
C THR A 275 -16.64 7.59 -0.69
N LYS A 276 -15.71 7.08 0.13
CA LYS A 276 -15.99 6.37 1.37
C LYS A 276 -14.80 6.50 2.31
N ALA A 277 -15.02 6.48 3.62
CA ALA A 277 -13.91 6.44 4.57
C ALA A 277 -13.26 5.04 4.59
N ALA A 278 -14.05 3.97 4.66
CA ALA A 278 -13.57 2.60 4.50
C ALA A 278 -14.59 1.70 3.78
N GLY A 279 -14.15 0.54 3.29
CA GLY A 279 -15.09 -0.45 2.76
C GLY A 279 -14.49 -1.72 2.18
N ILE A 280 -15.37 -2.59 1.69
CA ILE A 280 -15.04 -3.89 1.09
C ILE A 280 -15.75 -4.01 -0.28
N LYS A 281 -15.01 -4.39 -1.32
CA LYS A 281 -15.51 -4.54 -2.70
C LYS A 281 -15.26 -5.98 -3.17
N THR A 282 -16.31 -6.73 -3.46
CA THR A 282 -16.23 -8.09 -4.01
C THR A 282 -17.09 -8.21 -5.26
N TYR A 283 -16.58 -8.89 -6.29
CA TYR A 283 -17.40 -9.27 -7.44
C TYR A 283 -18.50 -10.25 -6.99
N PRO A 284 -19.65 -10.28 -7.70
CA PRO A 284 -20.67 -11.30 -7.53
C PRO A 284 -20.19 -12.68 -8.01
N SER A 285 -21.02 -13.72 -7.84
CA SER A 285 -20.75 -15.02 -8.48
C SER A 285 -21.02 -14.97 -9.99
N GLY A 286 -20.81 -16.09 -10.71
CA GLY A 286 -21.12 -16.19 -12.15
C GLY A 286 -19.96 -15.75 -13.07
N GLY A 287 -20.13 -16.02 -14.37
CA GLY A 287 -19.12 -15.68 -15.38
C GLY A 287 -17.74 -16.26 -15.08
N SER A 288 -16.71 -15.41 -15.11
CA SER A 288 -15.34 -15.75 -14.72
C SER A 288 -15.01 -15.42 -13.26
N HIS A 289 -15.98 -14.93 -12.48
CA HIS A 289 -15.72 -14.46 -11.13
C HIS A 289 -15.42 -15.63 -10.20
N GLY A 290 -14.57 -15.36 -9.20
CA GLY A 290 -14.17 -16.31 -8.18
C GLY A 290 -14.60 -15.88 -6.79
N LEU A 291 -14.45 -16.79 -5.84
CA LEU A 291 -14.86 -16.57 -4.46
C LEU A 291 -13.97 -15.53 -3.78
N SER A 292 -14.58 -14.54 -3.14
CA SER A 292 -13.86 -13.57 -2.30
C SER A 292 -13.88 -14.00 -0.84
N THR A 293 -12.72 -14.00 -0.18
CA THR A 293 -12.59 -14.29 1.25
C THR A 293 -11.87 -13.15 1.97
N VAL A 294 -12.51 -12.56 2.98
CA VAL A 294 -11.92 -11.53 3.85
C VAL A 294 -11.99 -12.00 5.30
N LYS A 295 -10.83 -12.13 5.96
CA LYS A 295 -10.76 -12.67 7.33
C LYS A 295 -10.01 -11.76 8.29
N ASN A 296 -10.56 -11.52 9.47
CA ASN A 296 -9.91 -10.76 10.52
C ASN A 296 -9.45 -9.38 10.01
N ALA A 297 -10.42 -8.52 9.67
CA ALA A 297 -10.17 -7.16 9.21
C ALA A 297 -10.81 -6.17 10.17
N THR A 298 -10.00 -5.32 10.79
CA THR A 298 -10.46 -4.30 11.74
C THR A 298 -10.20 -2.90 11.19
N PHE A 299 -11.25 -2.07 11.19
CA PHE A 299 -11.22 -0.65 10.92
C PHE A 299 -11.62 0.06 12.21
N SER A 300 -10.67 0.78 12.81
CA SER A 300 -10.84 1.36 14.14
C SER A 300 -10.45 2.84 14.19
N ASP A 301 -11.20 3.62 14.95
CA ASP A 301 -10.91 5.03 15.26
C ASP A 301 -10.75 5.89 14.00
N PHE A 302 -11.80 5.93 13.19
CA PHE A 302 -11.86 6.76 11.99
C PHE A 302 -12.52 8.10 12.27
N ILE A 303 -11.91 9.17 11.79
CA ILE A 303 -12.53 10.49 11.66
C ILE A 303 -13.03 10.62 10.22
N VAL A 304 -14.35 10.77 10.07
CA VAL A 304 -15.02 10.98 8.80
C VAL A 304 -15.31 12.48 8.66
N ASP A 305 -14.70 13.10 7.66
CA ASP A 305 -14.92 14.50 7.32
C ASP A 305 -15.38 14.59 5.87
N SER A 306 -16.66 14.89 5.66
CA SER A 306 -17.23 15.17 4.33
C SER A 306 -17.05 14.01 3.32
N CYS A 307 -16.93 12.78 3.80
CA CYS A 307 -16.92 11.59 2.94
C CYS A 307 -18.36 11.17 2.58
N ASP A 308 -18.59 10.64 1.37
CA ASP A 308 -19.96 10.26 0.95
C ASP A 308 -20.54 9.11 1.79
N TYR A 309 -19.72 8.13 2.17
CA TYR A 309 -20.06 7.11 3.14
C TYR A 309 -18.96 6.97 4.20
N ALA A 310 -19.34 6.69 5.45
CA ALA A 310 -18.41 6.27 6.48
C ALA A 310 -17.92 4.82 6.25
N PHE A 311 -18.83 3.91 5.90
CA PHE A 311 -18.47 2.53 5.59
C PHE A 311 -19.33 1.99 4.44
N GLN A 312 -18.73 1.18 3.58
CA GLN A 312 -19.43 0.55 2.47
C GLN A 312 -19.03 -0.91 2.27
N ILE A 313 -20.00 -1.79 2.06
CA ILE A 313 -19.79 -3.13 1.51
C ILE A 313 -20.50 -3.19 0.15
N GLN A 314 -19.76 -3.59 -0.88
CA GLN A 314 -20.26 -3.79 -2.25
C GLN A 314 -20.07 -5.26 -2.62
N SER A 315 -21.16 -6.00 -2.77
CA SER A 315 -21.17 -7.40 -3.21
C SER A 315 -21.55 -7.60 -4.68
N CYS A 316 -21.78 -6.51 -5.42
CA CYS A 316 -22.16 -6.50 -6.84
C CYS A 316 -21.15 -5.69 -7.66
N TYR A 317 -19.88 -5.66 -7.22
CA TYR A 317 -18.89 -4.80 -7.84
C TYR A 317 -18.61 -5.22 -9.29
N GLY A 318 -18.70 -4.25 -10.21
CA GLY A 318 -18.37 -4.45 -11.63
C GLY A 318 -19.52 -4.98 -12.48
N GLU A 319 -20.68 -5.26 -11.89
CA GLU A 319 -21.87 -5.76 -12.58
C GLU A 319 -23.10 -4.89 -12.22
N ASP A 320 -24.26 -5.18 -12.80
CA ASP A 320 -25.52 -4.50 -12.49
C ASP A 320 -26.46 -5.31 -11.58
N GLY A 321 -27.52 -4.66 -11.09
CA GLY A 321 -28.47 -5.28 -10.16
C GLY A 321 -29.16 -6.52 -10.72
N ALA A 322 -29.49 -6.55 -12.01
CA ALA A 322 -30.14 -7.71 -12.63
C ALA A 322 -29.18 -8.90 -12.69
N TYR A 323 -27.91 -8.65 -13.05
CA TYR A 323 -26.87 -9.66 -13.01
C TYR A 323 -26.72 -10.26 -11.60
N CYS A 324 -26.70 -9.42 -10.56
CA CYS A 324 -26.51 -9.85 -9.18
C CYS A 324 -27.74 -10.49 -8.53
N GLU A 325 -28.94 -10.25 -9.06
CA GLU A 325 -30.13 -11.03 -8.70
C GLU A 325 -30.01 -12.48 -9.20
N GLU A 326 -29.51 -12.67 -10.43
CA GLU A 326 -29.29 -14.00 -11.03
C GLU A 326 -28.03 -14.70 -10.47
N ASN A 327 -26.98 -13.92 -10.22
CA ASN A 327 -25.66 -14.36 -9.79
C ASN A 327 -25.28 -13.64 -8.48
N PRO A 328 -25.96 -13.95 -7.36
CA PRO A 328 -25.71 -13.25 -6.10
C PRO A 328 -24.28 -13.44 -5.61
N GLY A 329 -23.75 -12.41 -4.96
CA GLY A 329 -22.45 -12.49 -4.31
C GLY A 329 -22.41 -13.55 -3.20
N ASP A 330 -21.31 -14.30 -3.16
CA ASP A 330 -21.07 -15.43 -2.27
C ASP A 330 -19.82 -15.24 -1.39
N ALA A 331 -19.35 -13.99 -1.26
CA ALA A 331 -18.16 -13.65 -0.49
C ALA A 331 -18.24 -14.13 0.97
N VAL A 332 -17.11 -14.61 1.49
CA VAL A 332 -16.93 -15.03 2.88
C VAL A 332 -16.24 -13.90 3.65
N LEU A 333 -17.02 -13.11 4.39
CA LEU A 333 -16.53 -12.10 5.30
C LEU A 333 -16.58 -12.66 6.74
N GLU A 334 -15.42 -12.80 7.37
CA GLU A 334 -15.25 -13.44 8.69
C GLU A 334 -14.44 -12.53 9.63
N GLY A 335 -14.97 -12.23 10.82
CA GLY A 335 -14.29 -11.39 11.80
C GLY A 335 -14.01 -9.97 11.31
N ILE A 336 -15.00 -9.32 10.68
CA ILE A 336 -14.90 -7.92 10.28
C ILE A 336 -15.33 -7.02 11.45
N VAL A 337 -14.48 -6.07 11.82
CA VAL A 337 -14.76 -5.15 12.94
C VAL A 337 -14.69 -3.72 12.46
N VAL A 338 -15.76 -2.95 12.69
CA VAL A 338 -15.81 -1.51 12.48
C VAL A 338 -16.06 -0.83 13.82
N LYS A 339 -15.13 -0.02 14.30
CA LYS A 339 -15.20 0.53 15.65
C LYS A 339 -14.74 1.98 15.76
N GLY A 340 -15.42 2.79 16.55
CA GLY A 340 -14.94 4.13 16.92
C GLY A 340 -14.95 5.12 15.76
N PHE A 341 -15.88 4.96 14.82
CA PHE A 341 -16.06 5.91 13.73
C PHE A 341 -16.83 7.13 14.24
N LYS A 342 -16.36 8.34 13.90
CA LYS A 342 -17.02 9.60 14.28
C LYS A 342 -16.87 10.66 13.20
N GLY A 343 -17.73 11.66 13.21
CA GLY A 343 -17.65 12.82 12.32
C GLY A 343 -18.90 12.98 11.46
N THR A 344 -18.74 13.61 10.29
CA THR A 344 -19.87 13.97 9.42
C THR A 344 -19.62 13.51 8.00
N THR A 345 -20.60 12.86 7.36
CA THR A 345 -20.54 12.55 5.91
C THR A 345 -20.83 13.79 5.07
N SER A 346 -20.66 13.68 3.74
CA SER A 346 -21.14 14.70 2.79
C SER A 346 -22.67 14.73 2.71
N ASP A 347 -23.20 15.73 2.02
CA ASP A 347 -24.63 15.89 1.73
C ASP A 347 -25.13 14.94 0.63
N LYS A 348 -24.22 14.38 -0.18
CA LYS A 348 -24.53 13.59 -1.38
C LYS A 348 -25.38 12.35 -1.11
N LYS A 349 -25.28 11.78 0.10
CA LYS A 349 -25.98 10.57 0.51
C LYS A 349 -26.92 10.78 1.69
N ASP A 350 -27.08 12.01 2.17
CA ASP A 350 -27.98 12.32 3.30
C ASP A 350 -29.39 11.73 3.08
N PRO A 351 -29.97 10.98 4.04
CA PRO A 351 -29.50 10.74 5.43
C PRO A 351 -28.62 9.50 5.63
N VAL A 352 -28.24 8.81 4.57
CA VAL A 352 -27.47 7.56 4.60
C VAL A 352 -25.99 7.84 4.85
N VAL A 353 -25.47 7.29 5.94
CA VAL A 353 -24.04 7.40 6.32
C VAL A 353 -23.25 6.14 6.01
N ALA A 354 -23.90 4.98 5.84
CA ALA A 354 -23.24 3.74 5.47
C ALA A 354 -24.18 2.85 4.63
N ASN A 355 -23.58 2.06 3.73
CA ASN A 355 -24.30 1.13 2.86
C ASN A 355 -23.63 -0.25 2.90
N LEU A 356 -24.27 -1.18 3.59
CA LEU A 356 -23.78 -2.52 3.89
C LEU A 356 -24.52 -3.54 3.03
N ASN A 357 -24.16 -3.63 1.74
CA ASN A 357 -24.71 -4.61 0.81
C ASN A 357 -23.89 -5.91 0.86
N CYS A 358 -24.18 -6.77 1.83
CA CYS A 358 -23.59 -8.11 1.89
C CYS A 358 -24.26 -9.05 0.87
N GLY A 359 -23.48 -9.97 0.30
CA GLY A 359 -23.97 -10.91 -0.71
C GLY A 359 -24.97 -11.92 -0.13
N SER A 360 -26.07 -12.20 -0.85
CA SER A 360 -27.15 -13.05 -0.34
C SER A 360 -26.82 -14.55 -0.29
N LYS A 361 -25.73 -14.99 -0.93
CA LYS A 361 -25.19 -16.35 -0.82
C LYS A 361 -23.88 -16.42 -0.02
N GLY A 362 -23.40 -15.29 0.48
CA GLY A 362 -22.16 -15.18 1.24
C GLY A 362 -22.35 -15.34 2.74
N SER A 363 -21.25 -15.18 3.48
CA SER A 363 -21.28 -14.97 4.93
C SER A 363 -20.83 -13.55 5.25
N CYS A 364 -21.51 -12.91 6.20
CA CYS A 364 -21.28 -11.52 6.58
C CYS A 364 -21.12 -11.42 8.09
N ASP A 365 -19.97 -11.86 8.62
CA ASP A 365 -19.62 -11.71 10.04
C ASP A 365 -18.91 -10.37 10.23
N ILE A 366 -19.73 -9.33 10.41
CA ILE A 366 -19.32 -7.95 10.67
C ILE A 366 -19.96 -7.44 11.97
N THR A 367 -19.15 -6.84 12.83
CA THR A 367 -19.61 -6.15 14.04
C THR A 367 -19.25 -4.67 13.98
N ILE A 368 -20.21 -3.81 14.32
CA ILE A 368 -20.08 -2.35 14.37
C ILE A 368 -20.30 -1.87 15.81
N SER A 369 -19.40 -1.02 16.32
CA SER A 369 -19.54 -0.43 17.66
C SER A 369 -18.94 0.97 17.78
N GLY A 370 -19.51 1.84 18.62
CA GLY A 370 -19.05 3.22 18.76
C GLY A 370 -19.06 3.96 17.41
N PHE A 371 -20.19 3.91 16.71
CA PHE A 371 -20.37 4.51 15.39
C PHE A 371 -21.17 5.81 15.53
N ASP A 372 -20.45 6.90 15.78
CA ASP A 372 -20.96 8.25 16.05
C ASP A 372 -20.84 9.17 14.81
N VAL A 373 -21.07 8.62 13.61
CA VAL A 373 -21.10 9.40 12.36
C VAL A 373 -22.52 9.87 12.06
N LYS A 374 -22.66 11.10 11.57
CA LYS A 374 -23.94 11.68 11.16
C LYS A 374 -23.86 12.27 9.75
N ALA A 375 -24.97 12.31 9.06
CA ALA A 375 -25.16 13.13 7.89
C ALA A 375 -25.29 14.62 8.29
N PRO A 376 -25.15 15.58 7.35
CA PRO A 376 -25.35 17.00 7.64
C PRO A 376 -26.72 17.34 8.26
N SER A 377 -27.77 16.58 7.94
CA SER A 377 -29.10 16.70 8.56
C SER A 377 -29.14 16.32 10.06
N GLY A 378 -28.07 15.71 10.59
CA GLY A 378 -27.98 15.18 11.95
C GLY A 378 -28.50 13.75 12.10
N THR A 379 -28.99 13.15 11.01
CA THR A 379 -29.46 11.75 10.95
C THR A 379 -28.29 10.80 10.67
N ALA A 380 -28.45 9.51 10.99
CA ALA A 380 -27.46 8.47 10.71
C ALA A 380 -28.16 7.20 10.21
N GLU A 381 -28.62 7.22 8.95
CA GLU A 381 -29.24 6.03 8.34
C GLU A 381 -28.17 5.06 7.83
N ILE A 382 -28.32 3.78 8.15
CA ILE A 382 -27.41 2.72 7.70
C ILE A 382 -28.23 1.73 6.86
N LEU A 383 -27.96 1.69 5.57
CA LEU A 383 -28.60 0.75 4.66
C LEU A 383 -27.97 -0.63 4.81
N CYS A 384 -28.80 -1.66 4.88
CA CYS A 384 -28.38 -3.05 5.08
C CYS A 384 -29.07 -4.02 4.13
N ALA A 385 -28.32 -5.02 3.68
CA ALA A 385 -28.81 -6.25 3.07
C ALA A 385 -27.92 -7.42 3.49
N ASN A 386 -28.54 -8.54 3.88
CA ASN A 386 -27.85 -9.78 4.28
C ASN A 386 -26.80 -9.59 5.40
N THR A 387 -27.04 -8.65 6.31
CA THR A 387 -26.20 -8.36 7.48
C THR A 387 -26.57 -9.28 8.66
N PRO A 388 -25.64 -9.50 9.61
CA PRO A 388 -25.89 -10.37 10.76
C PRO A 388 -26.83 -9.69 11.76
N SER A 389 -27.53 -10.49 12.58
CA SER A 389 -28.49 -9.97 13.56
C SER A 389 -27.84 -9.20 14.71
N ASP A 390 -26.56 -9.46 14.98
CA ASP A 390 -25.73 -8.84 16.02
C ASP A 390 -24.79 -7.76 15.46
N LEU A 391 -25.16 -7.14 14.33
CA LEU A 391 -24.41 -6.07 13.66
C LEU A 391 -23.96 -4.93 14.61
N GLY A 392 -24.73 -4.61 15.64
CA GLY A 392 -24.40 -3.59 16.64
C GLY A 392 -24.90 -2.16 16.34
N VAL A 393 -25.57 -1.96 15.20
CA VAL A 393 -26.26 -0.71 14.82
C VAL A 393 -27.63 -1.00 14.22
N ALA A 394 -28.52 -0.01 14.19
CA ALA A 394 -29.84 -0.13 13.56
C ALA A 394 -29.71 -0.13 12.02
N CYS A 395 -30.47 -0.99 11.37
CA CYS A 395 -30.49 -1.15 9.91
C CYS A 395 -31.78 -0.60 9.31
N THR A 396 -31.65 0.01 8.14
CA THR A 396 -32.73 0.28 7.20
C THR A 396 -32.53 -0.58 5.95
N SER A 397 -33.62 -1.14 5.40
CA SER A 397 -33.55 -1.90 4.15
C SER A 397 -33.20 -1.01 2.96
N GLY A 398 -32.58 -1.57 1.92
CA GLY A 398 -32.33 -0.86 0.66
C GLY A 398 -30.85 -0.70 0.31
N ALA A 399 -29.96 -1.44 0.97
CA ALA A 399 -28.58 -1.51 0.53
C ALA A 399 -28.47 -2.04 -0.91
N SER A 400 -27.52 -1.49 -1.64
CA SER A 400 -27.19 -1.84 -3.01
C SER A 400 -25.70 -1.55 -3.23
N GLY A 401 -25.07 -2.14 -4.22
CA GLY A 401 -23.64 -1.92 -4.46
C GLY A 401 -23.16 -2.56 -5.72
#